data_AF-A0A2D6RIZ3-F1
#
_entry.id   AF-A0A2D6RIZ3-F1
#
_cell.length_a   1.000
_cell.length_b   1.000
_cell.length_c   1.000
_cell.angle_alpha   90.00
_cell.angle_beta   90.00
_cell.angle_gamma   90.00
#
_symmetry.space_group_name_H-M   'P 1'
#
loop_
_entity.id
_entity.type
_entity.pdbx_description
1 polymer ?
#
loop_
_entity_poly.entity_id
_entity_poly.type
_entity_poly.pdbx_seq_one_letter_code
_entity_poly.pdbx_strand_id
1 'polypeptide(L)'
;MGPMFKYLWHGGAAIFWLGLLIGIPVLLIPLLMMSGCETTEHEIIPSPNKESEAAVLTVNCGATTNWETQVVVRDKSSIDNQNVLIRLDGHPETTEFNVRWIADNTIEISEFNFEDLLSFHSRNLNGDIARSIIRPKVN
;
A
#
# COMPACT_ATOMS: atom_id res chain seq x y z
N MET A 1 -51.90 26.49 19.15
CA MET A 1 -50.73 25.67 19.54
C MET A 1 -50.28 26.14 20.92
N GLY A 2 -50.49 25.32 21.97
CA GLY A 2 -50.22 25.73 23.34
C GLY A 2 -48.72 25.83 23.65
N PRO A 3 -48.32 26.58 24.69
CA PRO A 3 -46.92 26.79 25.07
C PRO A 3 -46.18 25.46 25.33
N MET A 4 -46.87 24.48 25.91
CA MET A 4 -46.35 23.14 26.19
C MET A 4 -45.87 22.40 24.93
N PHE A 5 -46.56 22.57 23.80
CA PHE A 5 -46.19 21.96 22.53
C PHE A 5 -44.91 22.59 21.94
N LYS A 6 -44.72 23.90 22.12
CA LYS A 6 -43.49 24.59 21.69
C LYS A 6 -42.25 24.09 22.45
N TYR A 7 -42.35 23.93 23.77
CA TYR A 7 -41.22 23.44 24.56
C TYR A 7 -40.82 22.00 24.21
N LEU A 8 -41.80 21.11 24.00
CA LEU A 8 -41.55 19.74 23.54
C LEU A 8 -40.90 19.71 22.15
N TRP A 9 -41.37 20.55 21.23
CA TRP A 9 -40.80 20.66 19.88
C TRP A 9 -39.36 21.18 19.91
N HIS A 10 -39.08 22.23 20.67
CA HIS A 10 -37.73 22.79 20.80
C HIS A 10 -36.77 21.84 21.53
N GLY A 11 -37.25 21.10 22.54
CA GLY A 11 -36.45 20.09 23.23
C GLY A 11 -36.09 18.91 22.34
N GLY A 12 -37.06 18.39 21.57
CA GLY A 12 -36.81 17.33 20.60
C GLY A 12 -35.84 17.76 19.50
N ALA A 13 -36.00 18.98 18.99
CA ALA A 13 -35.07 19.55 18.02
C ALA A 13 -33.65 19.68 18.60
N ALA A 14 -33.50 20.14 19.85
CA ALA A 14 -32.20 20.27 20.49
C ALA A 14 -31.48 18.92 20.63
N ILE A 15 -32.19 17.87 21.04
CA ILE A 15 -31.63 16.51 21.15
C ILE A 15 -31.25 15.95 19.77
N PHE A 16 -32.10 16.16 18.76
CA PHE A 16 -31.83 15.74 17.39
C PHE A 16 -30.57 16.40 16.84
N TRP A 17 -30.45 17.73 16.97
CA TRP A 17 -29.27 18.46 16.51
C TRP A 17 -28.01 18.11 17.29
N LEU A 18 -28.10 17.88 18.60
CA LEU A 18 -26.98 17.41 19.41
C LEU A 18 -26.51 16.02 18.97
N GLY A 19 -27.45 15.11 18.72
CA GLY A 19 -27.16 13.77 18.20
C GLY A 19 -26.52 13.82 16.81
N LEU A 20 -26.93 14.75 15.96
CA LEU A 20 -26.33 14.99 14.65
C LEU A 20 -24.91 15.55 14.77
N LEU A 21 -24.69 16.52 15.66
CA LEU A 21 -23.40 17.15 15.93
C LEU A 21 -22.36 16.16 16.46
N ILE A 22 -22.77 15.15 17.23
CA ILE A 22 -21.89 14.13 17.79
C ILE A 22 -21.80 12.91 16.86
N GLY A 23 -22.92 12.47 16.30
CA GLY A 23 -23.00 11.28 15.47
C GLY A 23 -22.29 11.42 14.13
N ILE A 24 -22.36 12.59 13.48
CA ILE A 24 -21.64 12.84 12.23
C ILE A 24 -20.12 12.69 12.41
N PRO A 25 -19.46 13.37 13.37
CA PRO A 25 -18.03 13.17 13.60
C PRO A 25 -17.66 11.73 13.93
N VAL A 26 -18.46 11.04 14.76
CA VAL A 26 -18.18 9.64 15.13
C VAL A 26 -18.22 8.71 13.91
N LEU A 27 -19.04 9.00 12.90
CA LEU A 27 -19.11 8.23 11.67
C LEU A 27 -18.10 8.68 10.60
N LEU A 28 -17.84 9.99 10.49
CA LEU A 28 -16.95 10.55 9.47
C LEU A 28 -15.47 10.44 9.84
N ILE A 29 -15.09 10.56 11.11
CA ILE A 29 -13.67 10.50 11.51
C ILE A 29 -13.04 9.14 11.16
N PRO A 30 -13.68 7.98 11.43
CA PRO A 30 -13.13 6.70 10.99
C PRO A 30 -13.03 6.58 9.48
N LEU A 31 -14.01 7.13 8.74
CA LEU A 31 -14.02 7.13 7.28
C LEU A 31 -12.87 7.99 6.71
N LEU A 32 -12.55 9.11 7.35
CA LEU A 32 -11.43 9.98 7.00
C LEU A 32 -10.07 9.39 7.42
N MET A 33 -10.03 8.58 8.48
CA MET A 33 -8.80 7.87 8.89
C MET A 33 -8.48 6.65 8.03
N MET A 34 -9.44 6.16 7.23
CA MET A 34 -9.24 5.06 6.28
C MET A 34 -8.52 5.48 4.99
N SER A 35 -8.20 6.77 4.81
CA SER A 35 -7.89 7.30 3.48
C SER A 35 -6.40 7.37 3.10
N GLY A 36 -5.51 6.58 3.72
CA GLY A 36 -4.12 6.58 3.30
C GLY A 36 -3.38 5.32 3.70
N CYS A 37 -2.90 4.56 2.72
CA CYS A 37 -1.83 3.60 2.96
C CYS A 37 -0.51 4.37 3.05
N GLU A 38 0.17 4.23 4.16
CA GLU A 38 1.54 4.72 4.30
C GLU A 38 2.46 3.80 3.52
N THR A 39 3.32 4.38 2.67
CA THR A 39 4.34 3.65 1.93
C THR A 39 5.72 4.10 2.42
N THR A 40 6.54 3.16 2.88
CA THR A 40 7.87 3.43 3.43
C THR A 40 8.93 2.70 2.62
N GLU A 41 9.99 3.38 2.20
CA GLU A 41 11.12 2.75 1.49
C GLU A 41 12.09 2.13 2.50
N HIS A 42 12.42 0.85 2.32
CA HIS A 42 13.37 0.12 3.18
C HIS A 42 14.74 -0.04 2.52
N GLU A 43 14.76 -0.36 1.23
CA GLU A 43 16.00 -0.67 0.52
C GLU A 43 15.93 -0.17 -0.93
N ILE A 44 17.05 0.37 -1.42
CA ILE A 44 17.22 0.78 -2.82
C ILE A 44 18.43 0.06 -3.40
N ILE A 45 18.21 -0.65 -4.49
CA ILE A 45 19.21 -1.48 -5.17
C ILE A 45 19.40 -0.91 -6.59
N PRO A 46 20.47 -0.16 -6.85
CA PRO A 46 20.70 0.45 -8.16
C PRO A 46 21.00 -0.63 -9.22
N SER A 47 20.53 -0.40 -10.45
CA SER A 47 20.91 -1.24 -11.58
C SER A 47 22.40 -1.10 -11.90
N PRO A 48 23.03 -2.08 -12.58
CA PRO A 48 24.46 -2.02 -12.91
C PRO A 48 24.84 -0.80 -13.77
N ASN A 49 23.96 -0.38 -14.67
CA ASN A 49 24.14 0.82 -15.50
C ASN A 49 23.71 2.14 -14.81
N LYS A 50 23.08 2.07 -13.62
CA LYS A 50 22.60 3.20 -12.80
C LYS A 50 21.49 4.06 -13.41
N GLU A 51 20.84 3.59 -14.46
CA GLU A 51 19.71 4.28 -15.09
C GLU A 51 18.38 4.00 -14.36
N SER A 52 18.27 2.84 -13.72
CA SER A 52 17.09 2.39 -12.99
C SER A 52 17.48 1.88 -11.60
N GLU A 53 16.52 1.77 -10.71
CA GLU A 53 16.72 1.20 -9.38
C GLU A 53 15.52 0.36 -8.97
N ALA A 54 15.80 -0.68 -8.20
CA ALA A 54 14.76 -1.46 -7.55
C ALA A 54 14.61 -0.94 -6.11
N ALA A 55 13.40 -0.68 -5.68
CA ALA A 55 13.10 -0.25 -4.32
C ALA A 55 12.19 -1.28 -3.64
N VAL A 56 12.52 -1.59 -2.39
CA VAL A 56 11.68 -2.40 -1.50
C VAL A 56 10.86 -1.46 -0.64
N LEU A 57 9.54 -1.56 -0.76
CA LEU A 57 8.58 -0.70 -0.09
C LEU A 57 7.75 -1.53 0.89
N THR A 58 7.44 -0.95 2.05
CA THR A 58 6.38 -1.44 2.93
C THR A 58 5.14 -0.61 2.69
N VAL A 59 4.00 -1.26 2.53
CA VAL A 59 2.69 -0.62 2.47
C VAL A 59 1.89 -1.00 3.71
N ASN A 60 1.45 0.01 4.45
CA ASN A 60 0.66 -0.13 5.66
C ASN A 60 -0.63 0.70 5.53
N CYS A 61 -1.77 0.02 5.38
CA CYS A 61 -3.08 0.67 5.25
C CYS A 61 -3.82 0.84 6.60
N GLY A 62 -3.15 0.62 7.73
CA GLY A 62 -3.66 0.89 9.08
C GLY A 62 -4.64 -0.15 9.64
N ALA A 63 -5.24 0.20 10.78
CA ALA A 63 -6.31 -0.42 11.60
C ALA A 63 -6.54 -1.95 11.60
N THR A 64 -6.67 -2.59 10.44
CA THR A 64 -7.06 -4.01 10.30
C THR A 64 -6.34 -4.75 9.17
N THR A 65 -5.48 -4.09 8.40
CA THR A 65 -4.75 -4.70 7.27
C THR A 65 -3.35 -5.13 7.70
N ASN A 66 -2.90 -6.27 7.19
CA ASN A 66 -1.51 -6.72 7.32
C ASN A 66 -0.56 -5.78 6.57
N TRP A 67 0.71 -5.79 6.96
CA TRP A 67 1.78 -5.17 6.19
C TRP A 67 1.96 -5.89 4.85
N GLU A 68 2.26 -5.13 3.82
CA GLU A 68 2.59 -5.65 2.49
C GLU A 68 3.99 -5.19 2.10
N THR A 69 4.83 -6.13 1.67
CA THR A 69 6.13 -5.84 1.06
C THR A 69 5.97 -5.77 -0.45
N GLN A 70 6.36 -4.66 -1.07
CA GLN A 70 6.38 -4.49 -2.52
C GLN A 70 7.81 -4.33 -3.03
N VAL A 71 8.14 -5.01 -4.13
CA VAL A 71 9.36 -4.68 -4.88
C VAL A 71 8.94 -3.93 -6.13
N VAL A 72 9.43 -2.70 -6.28
CA VAL A 72 9.18 -1.87 -7.45
C VAL A 72 10.49 -1.63 -8.19
N VAL A 73 10.40 -1.42 -9.50
CA VAL A 73 11.50 -0.89 -10.30
C VAL A 73 11.08 0.46 -10.86
N ARG A 74 11.96 1.45 -10.75
CA ARG A 74 11.72 2.82 -11.19
C ARG A 74 12.91 3.40 -11.93
N ASP A 75 12.65 4.39 -12.78
CA ASP A 75 13.69 5.17 -13.41
C ASP A 75 14.31 6.14 -12.41
N LYS A 76 15.64 6.24 -12.39
CA LYS A 76 16.33 7.16 -11.49
C LYS A 76 15.99 8.63 -11.77
N SER A 77 15.65 8.95 -13.01
CA SER A 77 15.28 10.29 -13.44
C SER A 77 13.82 10.66 -13.13
N SER A 78 12.96 9.69 -12.85
CA SER A 78 11.54 9.89 -12.58
C SER A 78 11.02 8.82 -11.61
N ILE A 79 11.00 9.16 -10.33
CA ILE A 79 10.51 8.27 -9.26
C ILE A 79 9.03 7.91 -9.44
N ASP A 80 8.24 8.79 -10.08
CA ASP A 80 6.83 8.55 -10.37
C ASP A 80 6.61 7.46 -11.44
N ASN A 81 7.63 7.19 -12.28
CA ASN A 81 7.59 6.11 -13.25
C ASN A 81 8.10 4.82 -12.62
N GLN A 82 7.19 4.05 -12.01
CA GLN A 82 7.52 2.81 -11.33
C GLN A 82 6.61 1.64 -11.74
N ASN A 83 7.20 0.46 -11.83
CA ASN A 83 6.53 -0.80 -12.06
C ASN A 83 6.64 -1.68 -10.80
N VAL A 84 5.48 -2.09 -10.25
CA VAL A 84 5.45 -3.07 -9.15
C VAL A 84 5.71 -4.46 -9.73
N LEU A 85 6.79 -5.10 -9.29
CA LEU A 85 7.18 -6.43 -9.77
C LEU A 85 6.55 -7.56 -8.97
N ILE A 86 6.47 -7.40 -7.65
CA ILE A 86 5.90 -8.39 -6.74
C ILE A 86 5.29 -7.69 -5.52
N ARG A 87 4.28 -8.33 -4.94
CA ARG A 87 3.70 -7.99 -3.65
C ARG A 87 3.70 -9.24 -2.78
N LEU A 88 4.25 -9.14 -1.58
CA LEU A 88 4.32 -10.20 -0.59
C LEU A 88 3.56 -9.78 0.67
N ASP A 89 2.88 -10.73 1.31
CA ASP A 89 2.26 -10.55 2.62
C ASP A 89 3.35 -10.54 3.69
N GLY A 90 3.34 -9.52 4.56
CA GLY A 90 4.33 -9.35 5.63
C GLY A 90 5.24 -8.13 5.47
N HIS A 91 6.00 -7.87 6.54
CA HIS A 91 6.96 -6.77 6.63
C HIS A 91 8.32 -7.20 6.04
N PRO A 92 9.09 -6.31 5.37
CA PRO A 92 10.35 -6.69 4.72
C PRO A 92 11.40 -7.27 5.68
N GLU A 93 11.36 -6.88 6.96
CA GLU A 93 12.27 -7.38 7.99
C GLU A 93 11.99 -8.82 8.43
N THR A 94 10.76 -9.30 8.23
CA THR A 94 10.30 -10.63 8.66
C THR A 94 10.01 -11.56 7.49
N THR A 95 9.88 -11.01 6.29
CA THR A 95 9.58 -11.76 5.07
C THR A 95 10.89 -12.17 4.42
N GLU A 96 11.08 -13.46 4.17
CA GLU A 96 12.24 -13.94 3.42
C GLU A 96 12.04 -13.61 1.94
N PHE A 97 12.99 -12.91 1.34
CA PHE A 97 13.09 -12.71 -0.10
C PHE A 97 14.50 -12.19 -0.44
N ASN A 98 14.87 -12.28 -1.71
CA ASN A 98 16.10 -11.72 -2.24
C ASN A 98 15.82 -10.97 -3.53
N VAL A 99 16.35 -9.76 -3.66
CA VAL A 99 16.26 -8.94 -4.88
C VAL A 99 17.66 -8.68 -5.39
N ARG A 100 17.90 -8.95 -6.67
CA ARG A 100 19.19 -8.62 -7.31
C ARG A 100 19.08 -8.34 -8.80
N TRP A 101 19.90 -7.43 -9.28
CA TRP A 101 20.09 -7.24 -10.72
C TRP A 101 21.01 -8.32 -11.27
N ILE A 102 20.56 -9.00 -12.32
CA ILE A 102 21.36 -10.00 -13.04
C ILE A 102 21.89 -9.46 -14.38
N ALA A 103 21.31 -8.37 -14.87
CA ALA A 103 21.79 -7.59 -16.01
C ALA A 103 21.30 -6.14 -15.89
N ASP A 104 21.76 -5.25 -16.76
CA ASP A 104 21.37 -3.83 -16.79
C ASP A 104 19.86 -3.61 -16.77
N ASN A 105 19.10 -4.48 -17.47
CA ASN A 105 17.66 -4.40 -17.61
C ASN A 105 16.93 -5.65 -17.12
N THR A 106 17.56 -6.44 -16.24
CA THR A 106 16.96 -7.68 -15.75
C THR A 106 17.20 -7.86 -14.27
N ILE A 107 16.11 -8.08 -13.55
CA ILE A 107 16.08 -8.23 -12.11
C ILE A 107 15.49 -9.59 -11.75
N GLU A 108 16.10 -10.23 -10.75
CA GLU A 108 15.62 -11.46 -10.16
C GLU A 108 15.09 -11.19 -8.75
N ILE A 109 13.90 -11.72 -8.47
CA ILE A 109 13.31 -11.79 -7.15
C ILE A 109 13.18 -13.27 -6.79
N SER A 110 13.82 -13.68 -5.70
CA SER A 110 13.97 -15.09 -5.32
C SER A 110 13.84 -15.33 -3.82
N GLU A 111 13.92 -16.60 -3.40
CA GLU A 111 13.97 -17.04 -1.99
C GLU A 111 12.74 -16.68 -1.13
N PHE A 112 11.63 -16.25 -1.76
CA PHE A 112 10.39 -15.96 -1.06
C PHE A 112 9.46 -17.18 -0.99
N ASN A 113 8.66 -17.28 0.06
CA ASN A 113 7.66 -18.34 0.15
C ASN A 113 6.50 -18.04 -0.80
N PHE A 114 6.08 -19.04 -1.58
CA PHE A 114 4.96 -18.87 -2.49
C PHE A 114 3.63 -18.57 -1.77
N GLU A 115 3.48 -19.00 -0.52
CA GLU A 115 2.30 -18.73 0.30
C GLU A 115 2.14 -17.24 0.64
N ASP A 116 3.26 -16.51 0.72
CA ASP A 116 3.28 -15.08 0.99
C ASP A 116 3.03 -14.26 -0.29
N LEU A 117 2.92 -14.88 -1.47
CA LEU A 117 2.74 -14.17 -2.74
C LEU A 117 1.33 -13.63 -2.93
N LEU A 118 1.17 -12.31 -2.85
CA LEU A 118 -0.10 -11.62 -3.10
C LEU A 118 -0.32 -11.34 -4.59
N SER A 119 0.70 -10.81 -5.26
CA SER A 119 0.65 -10.59 -6.71
C SER A 119 2.04 -10.46 -7.32
N PHE A 120 2.11 -10.62 -8.64
CA PHE A 120 3.34 -10.45 -9.38
C PHE A 120 3.10 -9.93 -10.80
N HIS A 121 4.09 -9.22 -11.33
CA HIS A 121 4.10 -8.77 -12.71
C HIS A 121 4.39 -9.94 -13.65
N SER A 122 3.32 -10.48 -14.22
CA SER A 122 3.38 -11.73 -15.01
C SER A 122 3.93 -11.55 -16.43
N ARG A 123 3.93 -10.34 -16.99
CA ARG A 123 4.26 -10.12 -18.40
C ARG A 123 5.38 -9.11 -18.54
N ASN A 124 6.46 -9.50 -19.20
CA ASN A 124 7.50 -8.57 -19.63
C ASN A 124 7.10 -8.01 -20.99
N LEU A 125 6.52 -6.81 -21.02
CA LEU A 125 6.03 -6.13 -22.22
C LEU A 125 7.05 -5.12 -22.75
N ASN A 126 6.93 -4.78 -24.05
CA ASN A 126 7.69 -3.67 -24.62
C ASN A 126 7.24 -2.36 -23.96
N GLY A 127 8.11 -1.76 -23.16
CA GLY A 127 7.83 -0.57 -22.34
C GLY A 127 8.05 -0.79 -20.84
N ASP A 128 8.25 -2.03 -20.39
CA ASP A 128 8.64 -2.27 -19.00
C ASP A 128 10.06 -1.78 -18.73
N ILE A 129 10.24 -1.11 -17.58
CA ILE A 129 11.53 -0.56 -17.17
C ILE A 129 12.58 -1.66 -17.07
N ALA A 130 12.26 -2.79 -16.46
CA ALA A 130 13.14 -3.95 -16.40
C ALA A 130 12.37 -5.25 -16.60
N ARG A 131 13.06 -6.26 -17.13
CA ARG A 131 12.57 -7.63 -17.19
C ARG A 131 12.65 -8.27 -15.81
N SER A 132 11.55 -8.82 -15.30
CA SER A 132 11.52 -9.55 -14.03
C SER A 132 11.66 -11.07 -14.23
N ILE A 133 12.42 -11.70 -13.34
CA ILE A 133 12.47 -13.14 -13.13
C ILE A 133 12.05 -13.40 -11.69
N ILE A 134 10.97 -14.15 -11.50
CA ILE A 134 10.36 -14.38 -10.18
C ILE A 134 10.44 -15.87 -9.87
N ARG A 135 11.12 -16.22 -8.78
CA ARG A 135 11.41 -17.60 -8.38
C ARG A 135 11.10 -17.83 -6.90
N PRO A 136 9.96 -18.44 -6.55
CA PRO A 136 9.71 -18.81 -5.16
C PRO A 136 10.71 -19.87 -4.69
N LYS A 137 10.87 -19.97 -3.37
CA LYS A 137 11.64 -21.03 -2.70
C LYS A 137 11.06 -22.40 -3.07
N VAL A 138 11.93 -23.36 -3.38
CA VAL A 138 11.52 -24.75 -3.64
C VAL A 138 11.53 -25.47 -2.29
N ASN A 139 10.34 -25.78 -1.78
CA ASN A 139 10.16 -26.62 -0.59
C ASN A 139 10.46 -28.09 -0.90
#